data_AF-A0A1W2F8L2-F1
#
_entry.id   AF-A0A1W2F8L2-F1
#
_cell.length_a   1.000
_cell.length_b   1.000
_cell.length_c   1.000
_cell.angle_alpha   90.00
_cell.angle_beta   90.00
_cell.angle_gamma   90.00
#
_symmetry.space_group_name_H-M   'P 1'
#
loop_
_entity.id
_entity.type
_entity.pdbx_description
1 polymer ?
#
loop_
_entity_poly.entity_id
_entity_poly.type
_entity_poly.pdbx_seq_one_letter_code
_entity_poly.pdbx_strand_id
1 'polypeptide(L)'
;MFCSAPVNHPESRRLVVELTSVYVACDDCGRSSVLRMPEIMMASRKGVQTYQELCQRFRCAECPPLAPAFRNLTIRPTWLDDSSYGRVKDDLVN
;
A
#
# COMPACT_ATOMS: atom_id res chain seq x y z
N MET A 1 5.65 -16.87 -22.03
CA MET A 1 5.58 -17.62 -20.76
C MET A 1 6.60 -16.99 -19.82
N PHE A 2 6.15 -16.14 -18.90
CA PHE A 2 7.00 -15.62 -17.82
C PHE A 2 6.24 -15.86 -16.52
N CYS A 3 6.33 -17.08 -15.99
CA CYS A 3 5.97 -17.35 -14.62
C CYS A 3 7.15 -16.91 -13.77
N SER A 4 7.22 -15.61 -13.45
CA SER A 4 8.07 -15.15 -12.36
C SER A 4 7.42 -15.65 -11.08
N ALA A 5 7.97 -16.74 -10.52
CA ALA A 5 7.54 -17.28 -9.24
C ALA A 5 7.37 -16.15 -8.21
N PRO A 6 6.35 -16.20 -7.33
CA PRO A 6 6.12 -15.15 -6.35
C PRO A 6 7.36 -15.09 -5.46
N VAL A 7 8.16 -14.04 -5.66
CA VAL A 7 9.37 -13.86 -4.87
C VAL A 7 8.90 -13.72 -3.43
N ASN A 8 9.29 -14.70 -2.61
CA ASN A 8 9.01 -14.76 -1.18
C ASN A 8 9.91 -13.74 -0.49
N HIS A 9 9.66 -12.47 -0.81
CA HIS A 9 10.19 -11.35 -0.06
C HIS A 9 9.41 -11.29 1.26
N PRO A 10 10.07 -11.05 2.41
CA PRO A 10 9.35 -10.54 3.57
C PRO A 10 8.55 -9.34 3.07
N GLU A 11 7.23 -9.33 3.28
CA GLU A 11 6.26 -8.45 2.59
C GLU A 11 6.68 -6.97 2.57
N SER A 12 7.49 -6.53 3.53
CA SER A 12 8.16 -5.23 3.62
C SER A 12 8.96 -4.80 2.37
N ARG A 13 9.55 -5.75 1.60
CA ARG A 13 10.39 -5.43 0.42
C ARG A 13 9.64 -5.50 -0.91
N ARG A 14 8.36 -5.85 -0.91
CA ARG A 14 7.54 -5.83 -2.14
C ARG A 14 7.32 -4.40 -2.62
N LEU A 15 7.10 -4.26 -3.92
CA LEU A 15 6.94 -2.95 -4.52
C LEU A 15 5.53 -2.42 -4.26
N VAL A 16 5.40 -1.10 -4.10
CA VAL A 16 4.08 -0.49 -3.87
C VAL A 16 3.15 -0.63 -5.07
N VAL A 17 3.69 -0.81 -6.28
CA VAL A 17 2.90 -1.01 -7.51
C VAL A 17 2.20 -2.36 -7.55
N GLU A 18 2.62 -3.30 -6.70
CA GLU A 18 1.99 -4.62 -6.56
C GLU A 18 0.80 -4.59 -5.57
N LEU A 19 0.52 -3.44 -4.95
CA LEU A 19 -0.60 -3.27 -4.01
C LEU A 19 -1.87 -2.83 -4.76
N THR A 20 -2.97 -3.52 -4.50
CA THR A 20 -4.30 -3.07 -4.94
C THR A 20 -4.82 -1.96 -4.04
N SER A 21 -4.66 -2.13 -2.72
CA SER A 21 -5.06 -1.14 -1.72
C SER A 21 -4.30 -1.33 -0.42
N VAL A 22 -4.23 -0.28 0.40
CA VAL A 22 -3.68 -0.32 1.75
C VAL A 22 -4.69 0.28 2.71
N TYR A 23 -5.08 -0.51 3.69
CA TYR A 23 -5.88 -0.04 4.83
C TYR A 23 -4.93 0.50 5.90
N VAL A 24 -5.20 1.70 6.41
CA VAL A 24 -4.46 2.34 7.50
C VAL A 24 -5.46 2.76 8.56
N ALA A 25 -5.30 2.29 9.79
CA ALA A 25 -6.06 2.77 10.94
C ALA A 25 -5.13 3.31 12.01
N CYS A 26 -5.52 4.44 12.61
CA CYS A 26 -4.85 4.99 13.77
C CYS A 26 -5.54 4.48 15.03
N ASP A 27 -4.78 3.79 15.88
CA ASP A 27 -5.30 3.22 17.13
C ASP A 27 -5.65 4.32 18.15
N ASP A 28 -4.96 5.46 18.08
CA ASP A 28 -5.11 6.58 19.02
C ASP A 28 -6.40 7.39 18.81
N CYS A 29 -6.77 7.67 17.55
CA CYS A 29 -7.96 8.46 17.22
C CYS A 29 -9.09 7.65 16.57
N GLY A 30 -8.89 6.35 16.35
CA GLY A 30 -9.87 5.43 15.78
C GLY A 30 -10.17 5.62 14.29
N ARG A 31 -9.49 6.53 13.60
CA ARG A 31 -9.74 6.80 12.18
C ARG A 31 -9.06 5.79 11.29
N SER A 32 -9.79 5.36 10.28
CA SER A 32 -9.29 4.49 9.21
C SER A 32 -9.43 5.15 7.85
N SER A 33 -8.44 4.95 6.99
CA SER A 33 -8.44 5.33 5.59
C SER A 33 -8.00 4.15 4.73
N VAL A 34 -8.54 4.06 3.52
CA VAL A 34 -8.12 3.07 2.52
C VAL A 34 -7.53 3.80 1.35
N LEU A 35 -6.23 3.60 1.13
CA LEU A 35 -5.56 4.10 -0.07
C LEU A 35 -5.72 3.09 -1.17
N ARG A 36 -6.26 3.55 -2.29
CA ARG A 36 -6.44 2.71 -3.49
C ARG A 36 -5.28 2.91 -4.46
N MET A 37 -5.19 2.02 -5.44
CA MET A 37 -4.18 2.04 -6.50
C MET A 37 -3.80 3.43 -7.07
N PRO A 38 -4.73 4.37 -7.40
CA PRO A 38 -4.33 5.69 -7.90
C PRO A 38 -3.50 6.50 -6.90
N GLU A 39 -3.83 6.45 -5.61
CA GLU A 39 -3.09 7.17 -4.57
C GLU A 39 -1.73 6.52 -4.30
N ILE A 40 -1.67 5.19 -4.35
CA ILE A 40 -0.44 4.42 -4.23
C ILE A 40 0.51 4.72 -5.41
N MET A 41 -0.03 4.82 -6.63
CA MET A 41 0.71 5.23 -7.82
C MET A 41 1.25 6.66 -7.71
N MET A 42 0.47 7.58 -7.14
CA MET A 42 0.96 8.94 -6.84
C MET A 42 2.10 8.92 -5.82
N ALA A 43 2.02 8.08 -4.79
CA ALA A 43 3.10 7.92 -3.82
C ALA A 43 4.37 7.34 -4.49
N SER A 44 4.21 6.40 -5.42
CA SER A 44 5.30 5.84 -6.22
C SER A 44 6.01 6.89 -7.06
N ARG A 45 5.25 7.76 -7.73
CA ARG A 45 5.82 8.91 -8.47
C ARG A 45 6.57 9.90 -7.59
N LYS A 46 6.25 9.97 -6.30
CA LYS A 46 6.96 10.79 -5.29
C LYS A 46 8.21 10.09 -4.73
N GLY A 47 8.59 8.93 -5.27
CA GLY A 47 9.78 8.20 -4.88
C GLY A 47 9.58 7.13 -3.81
N VAL A 48 8.34 6.79 -3.43
CA VAL A 48 8.06 5.67 -2.51
C VAL A 48 7.95 4.39 -3.32
N GLN A 49 8.99 3.55 -3.31
CA GLN A 49 9.02 2.36 -4.20
C GLN A 49 8.65 1.08 -3.46
N THR A 50 8.97 0.98 -2.18
CA THR A 50 8.74 -0.22 -1.37
C THR A 50 7.62 -0.04 -0.34
N TYR A 51 6.96 -1.14 0.03
CA TYR A 51 5.94 -1.14 1.06
C TYR A 51 6.47 -0.64 2.41
N GLN A 52 7.73 -0.96 2.76
CA GLN A 52 8.39 -0.41 3.95
C GLN A 52 8.47 1.12 3.94
N GLU A 53 8.89 1.72 2.81
CA GLU A 53 8.95 3.18 2.69
C GLU A 53 7.56 3.82 2.77
N LEU A 54 6.55 3.14 2.21
CA LEU A 54 5.16 3.59 2.30
C LEU A 54 4.68 3.61 3.76
N CYS A 55 4.96 2.54 4.52
CA CYS A 55 4.64 2.45 5.94
C CYS A 55 5.30 3.56 6.76
N GLN A 56 6.55 3.90 6.46
CA GLN A 56 7.27 4.98 7.16
C GLN A 56 6.68 6.37 6.90
N ARG A 57 6.02 6.56 5.75
CA ARG A 57 5.42 7.81 5.31
C ARG A 57 4.00 8.02 5.86
N PHE A 58 3.34 7.00 6.39
CA PHE A 58 2.01 7.17 6.98
C PHE A 58 2.05 8.02 8.25
N ARG A 59 1.14 8.99 8.29
CA ARG A 59 0.87 9.87 9.42
C ARG A 59 -0.64 10.06 9.50
N CYS A 60 -1.20 10.03 10.71
CA CYS A 60 -2.60 10.37 10.91
C CYS A 60 -2.76 11.89 10.74
N ALA A 61 -3.67 12.32 9.85
CA ALA A 61 -3.82 13.72 9.48
C ALA A 61 -4.46 14.59 10.58
N GLU A 62 -5.25 14.00 11.48
CA GLU A 62 -5.98 14.74 12.53
C GLU A 62 -5.37 14.62 13.92
N CYS A 63 -4.44 13.70 14.10
CA CYS A 63 -3.70 13.63 15.35
C CYS A 63 -2.82 14.89 15.45
N PRO A 64 -2.85 15.61 16.59
CA PRO A 64 -1.96 16.75 16.77
C PRO A 64 -0.51 16.28 16.64
N PRO A 65 0.39 17.12 16.10
CA PRO A 65 1.82 16.86 16.03
C PRO A 65 2.43 16.97 17.44
N LEU A 66 1.96 16.15 18.37
CA LEU A 66 2.69 15.86 19.60
C LEU A 66 3.90 14.99 19.22
N ALA A 67 4.97 15.16 20.01
CA ALA A 67 6.30 14.60 19.83
C ALA A 67 6.34 13.21 19.18
N PRO A 68 7.39 12.87 18.40
CA PRO A 68 7.48 11.69 17.53
C PRO A 68 7.62 10.36 18.29
N ALA A 69 6.79 10.13 19.30
CA ALA A 69 6.44 8.80 19.74
C ALA A 69 5.61 8.19 18.61
N PHE A 70 6.17 7.15 17.99
CA PHE A 70 5.53 6.34 16.98
C PHE A 70 4.09 6.02 17.38
N ARG A 71 3.12 6.71 16.77
CA ARG A 71 1.71 6.38 16.98
C ARG A 71 1.48 4.99 16.39
N ASN A 72 0.74 4.17 17.13
CA ASN A 72 0.39 2.84 16.65
C ASN A 72 -0.58 2.98 15.48
N LEU A 73 -0.09 2.67 14.29
CA LEU A 73 -0.88 2.59 13.07
C LEU A 73 -1.03 1.11 12.70
N THR A 74 -2.26 0.65 12.58
CA THR A 74 -2.55 -0.65 11.97
C THR A 74 -2.55 -0.48 10.47
N ILE A 75 -1.54 -1.02 9.80
CA ILE A 75 -1.41 -0.97 8.34
C ILE A 75 -1.63 -2.38 7.81
N ARG A 76 -2.58 -2.55 6.90
CA ARG A 76 -2.91 -3.84 6.27
C ARG A 76 -2.86 -3.71 4.75
N PRO A 77 -1.86 -4.31 4.08
CA PRO A 77 -1.76 -4.30 2.63
C PRO A 77 -2.72 -5.32 2.02
N THR A 78 -3.26 -4.99 0.85
CA THR A 78 -3.93 -5.94 -0.05
C THR A 78 -3.11 -6.01 -1.33
N TRP A 79 -2.48 -7.15 -1.56
CA TRP A 79 -1.63 -7.40 -2.72
C TRP A 79 -2.47 -7.81 -3.93
N LEU A 80 -1.98 -7.48 -5.12
CA LEU A 80 -2.46 -8.10 -6.34
C LEU A 80 -2.09 -9.59 -6.28
N ASP A 81 -3.10 -10.45 -6.31
CA ASP A 81 -2.90 -11.87 -6.55
C ASP A 81 -2.69 -12.07 -8.06
N ASP A 82 -1.83 -13.01 -8.46
CA ASP A 82 -1.57 -13.34 -9.88
C ASP A 82 -2.89 -13.61 -10.65
N SER A 83 -3.90 -14.15 -9.96
CA SER A 83 -5.24 -14.42 -10.49
C SER A 83 -6.05 -13.16 -10.85
N SER A 84 -5.70 -12.00 -10.28
CA SER A 84 -6.44 -10.74 -10.47
C SER A 84 -5.91 -9.85 -11.59
N TYR A 85 -4.70 -10.13 -12.10
CA TYR A 85 -4.11 -9.42 -13.25
C TYR A 85 -4.81 -9.76 -14.58
N GLY A 86 -5.56 -10.86 -14.62
CA GLY A 86 -6.27 -11.33 -15.82
C GLY A 86 -7.48 -10.46 -16.21
N ARG A 87 -8.19 -9.83 -15.26
CA ARG A 87 -9.42 -9.08 -15.57
C ARG A 87 -9.21 -7.66 -16.10
N VAL A 88 -8.05 -7.06 -15.82
CA VAL A 88 -7.77 -5.68 -16.31
C VAL A 88 -7.49 -5.63 -17.81
N LYS A 89 -7.30 -6.80 -18.46
CA LYS A 89 -7.15 -6.89 -19.92
C LYS A 89 -8.48 -6.92 -20.67
N ASP A 90 -9.56 -7.41 -20.07
CA ASP A 90 -10.86 -7.49 -20.73
C ASP A 90 -11.58 -6.13 -20.84
N ASP A 91 -11.24 -5.15 -19.98
CA ASP A 91 -11.82 -3.80 -20.04
C ASP A 91 -11.09 -2.87 -21.05
N LEU A 92 -10.00 -3.32 -21.66
CA LEU A 92 -9.24 -2.56 -22.68
C LEU A 92 -9.42 -3.14 -24.08
N VAL A 93 -10.29 -4.14 -24.24
CA VAL A 93 -10.73 -4.69 -25.52
C VAL A 93 -12.24 -4.51 -25.70
N ASN A 94 -12.73 -3.30 -25.47
CA ASN A 94 -14.01 -2.87 -26.04
C ASN A 94 -13.99 -1.40 -26.43
#